data_AF-A0A653CXK0-F1
#
_entry.id   AF-A0A653CXK0-F1
#
_cell.length_a   1.000
_cell.length_b   1.000
_cell.length_c   1.000
_cell.angle_alpha   90.00
_cell.angle_beta   90.00
_cell.angle_gamma   90.00
#
_symmetry.space_group_name_H-M   'P 1'
#
loop_
_entity.id
_entity.type
_entity.pdbx_description
1 polymer ?
#
loop_
_entity_poly.entity_id
_entity_poly.type
_entity_poly.pdbx_seq_one_letter_code
_entity_poly.pdbx_strand_id
1 'polypeptide(L)'
;RILTRCIYCNKTFKGKSGLDDHILKRHLDFIASISSKIHECTQCTYKTTKSSNIRQHLITNHPEVAGNRILSRCIYCNKTFKSKLGLDD
;
A
#
# COMPACT_ATOMS: atom_id res chain seq x y z
N ARG A 1 -16.76 -13.47 13.16
CA ARG A 1 -15.70 -12.86 12.33
C ARG A 1 -14.84 -13.99 11.77
N ILE A 2 -14.83 -14.19 10.46
CA ILE A 2 -14.00 -15.24 9.84
C ILE A 2 -12.54 -14.80 9.92
N LEU A 3 -11.69 -15.61 10.56
CA LEU A 3 -10.25 -15.38 10.63
C LEU A 3 -9.57 -16.22 9.56
N THR A 4 -8.63 -15.63 8.83
CA THR A 4 -7.82 -16.33 7.82
C THR A 4 -6.49 -16.72 8.46
N ARG A 5 -6.06 -17.97 8.25
CA ARG A 5 -4.87 -18.54 8.91
C ARG A 5 -3.74 -18.69 7.90
N CYS A 6 -2.54 -18.28 8.30
CA CYS A 6 -1.32 -18.53 7.52
C CYS A 6 -0.99 -20.02 7.56
N ILE A 7 -0.84 -20.66 6.41
CA ILE A 7 -0.48 -22.07 6.33
C ILE A 7 1.00 -22.34 6.67
N TYR A 8 1.86 -21.32 6.56
CA TYR A 8 3.31 -21.46 6.79
C TYR A 8 3.74 -21.25 8.25
N CYS A 9 2.93 -20.55 9.07
CA CYS A 9 3.25 -20.28 10.48
C CYS A 9 2.04 -20.23 11.42
N ASN A 10 0.87 -20.66 10.94
CA ASN A 10 -0.37 -20.79 11.71
C ASN A 10 -0.92 -19.49 12.34
N LYS A 11 -0.33 -18.32 12.07
CA LYS A 11 -0.83 -17.03 12.54
C LYS A 11 -2.20 -16.71 11.93
N THR A 12 -3.10 -16.15 12.73
CA THR A 12 -4.45 -15.79 12.33
C THR A 12 -4.59 -14.29 12.09
N PHE A 13 -5.36 -13.94 11.06
CA PHE A 13 -5.57 -12.57 10.61
C PHE A 13 -7.06 -12.30 10.43
N LYS A 14 -7.41 -11.01 10.57
CA LYS A 14 -8.80 -10.53 10.46
C LYS A 14 -9.36 -10.58 9.02
N GLY A 15 -8.55 -10.96 8.03
CA GLY A 15 -8.94 -11.11 6.63
C GLY A 15 -7.74 -11.40 5.71
N LYS A 16 -8.02 -11.72 4.44
CA LYS A 16 -7.02 -12.14 3.44
C LYS A 16 -5.93 -11.10 3.20
N SER A 17 -6.27 -9.81 3.04
CA SER A 17 -5.27 -8.76 2.80
C SER A 17 -4.23 -8.65 3.92
N GLY A 18 -4.63 -8.94 5.17
CA GLY A 18 -3.72 -8.97 6.31
C GLY A 18 -2.83 -10.21 6.33
N LEU A 19 -3.35 -11.35 5.90
CA LEU A 19 -2.55 -12.56 5.69
C LEU A 19 -1.54 -12.36 4.55
N ASP A 20 -1.97 -11.81 3.43
CA ASP A 20 -1.13 -11.57 2.26
C ASP A 20 -0.01 -10.56 2.57
N ASP A 21 -0.30 -9.48 3.33
CA ASP A 21 0.74 -8.56 3.84
C ASP A 21 1.74 -9.27 4.77
N HIS A 22 1.26 -10.21 5.59
CA HIS A 22 2.11 -11.02 6.45
C HIS A 22 3.02 -11.94 5.62
N ILE A 23 2.49 -12.63 4.61
CA ILE A 23 3.28 -13.49 3.72
C ILE A 23 4.36 -12.65 3.02
N LEU A 24 3.99 -11.48 2.49
CA LEU A 24 4.92 -10.56 1.82
C LEU A 24 6.09 -10.12 2.71
N LYS A 25 5.90 -10.05 4.03
CA LYS A 25 6.92 -9.55 4.98
C LYS A 25 7.69 -10.64 5.71
N ARG A 26 7.12 -11.84 5.83
CA ARG A 26 7.65 -12.90 6.71
C ARG A 26 7.92 -14.21 5.98
N HIS A 27 7.39 -14.37 4.78
CA HIS A 27 7.44 -15.58 3.98
C HIS A 27 7.78 -15.20 2.53
N LEU A 28 8.95 -14.59 2.33
CA LEU A 28 9.39 -14.06 1.03
C LEU A 28 9.42 -15.13 -0.06
N ASP A 29 9.78 -16.37 0.29
CA ASP A 29 9.79 -17.53 -0.61
C ASP A 29 8.39 -17.89 -1.14
N PHE A 30 7.33 -17.42 -0.47
CA PHE A 30 5.95 -17.73 -0.78
C PHE A 30 5.16 -16.50 -1.28
N ILE A 31 5.85 -15.44 -1.71
CA ILE A 31 5.22 -14.25 -2.30
C ILE A 31 4.34 -14.62 -3.50
N ALA A 32 4.73 -15.63 -4.29
CA ALA A 32 3.94 -16.10 -5.43
C ALA A 32 2.55 -16.65 -5.04
N SER A 33 2.35 -17.05 -3.77
CA SER A 33 1.04 -17.48 -3.27
C SER A 33 0.11 -16.32 -2.93
N ILE A 34 0.59 -15.07 -2.97
CA ILE A 34 -0.21 -13.88 -2.69
C ILE A 34 -1.14 -13.63 -3.89
N SER A 35 -2.44 -13.68 -3.61
CA SER A 35 -3.47 -13.43 -4.62
C SER A 35 -3.94 -11.98 -4.62
N SER A 36 -3.63 -11.20 -3.57
CA SER A 36 -3.90 -9.76 -3.55
C SER A 36 -2.92 -8.97 -4.42
N LYS A 37 -3.36 -7.81 -4.91
CA LYS A 37 -2.48 -6.87 -5.60
C LYS A 37 -1.36 -6.39 -4.67
N ILE A 38 -0.11 -6.52 -5.10
CA ILE A 38 1.05 -5.98 -4.40
C ILE A 38 1.29 -4.56 -4.92
N HIS A 39 1.42 -3.61 -3.99
CA HIS A 39 1.82 -2.25 -4.26
C HIS A 39 3.29 -2.09 -3.88
N GLU A 40 4.12 -1.81 -4.89
CA GLU A 40 5.54 -1.53 -4.74
C GLU A 40 5.78 -0.03 -4.83
N CYS A 41 6.67 0.48 -3.97
CA CYS A 41 7.16 1.84 -4.08
C CYS A 41 8.10 1.96 -5.26
N THR A 42 7.94 3.00 -6.08
CA THR A 42 8.83 3.23 -7.22
C THR A 42 10.15 3.90 -6.83
N GLN A 43 10.29 4.35 -5.57
CA GLN A 43 11.45 5.09 -5.07
C GLN A 43 12.33 4.27 -4.13
N CYS A 44 11.83 3.14 -3.62
CA CYS A 44 12.57 2.26 -2.72
C CYS A 44 12.03 0.83 -2.77
N THR A 45 12.62 -0.07 -2.00
CA THR A 45 12.25 -1.50 -1.97
C THR A 45 10.99 -1.80 -1.15
N TYR A 46 10.27 -0.78 -0.66
CA TYR A 46 9.06 -0.97 0.14
C TYR A 46 7.92 -1.58 -0.67
N LYS A 47 7.32 -2.65 -0.15
CA LYS A 47 6.16 -3.33 -0.76
C LYS A 47 5.08 -3.59 0.29
N THR A 48 3.82 -3.51 -0.11
CA THR A 48 2.67 -3.84 0.74
C THR A 48 1.48 -4.25 -0.11
N THR A 49 0.58 -5.06 0.44
CA THR A 49 -0.68 -5.40 -0.21
C THR A 49 -1.80 -4.38 0.07
N LYS A 50 -1.53 -3.36 0.88
CA LYS A 50 -2.52 -2.34 1.28
C LYS A 50 -2.26 -1.00 0.59
N SER A 51 -3.24 -0.53 -0.17
CA SER A 51 -3.20 0.77 -0.87
C SER A 51 -3.00 1.96 0.09
N SER A 52 -3.64 1.93 1.27
CA SER A 52 -3.49 2.96 2.30
C SER A 52 -2.06 3.02 2.85
N ASN A 53 -1.42 1.87 3.05
CA ASN A 53 -0.05 1.80 3.53
C ASN A 53 0.94 2.37 2.52
N ILE A 54 0.83 2.03 1.22
CA ILE A 54 1.74 2.57 0.20
C ILE A 54 1.54 4.09 0.05
N ARG A 55 0.29 4.57 0.13
CA ARG A 55 0.00 6.01 0.09
C ARG A 55 0.63 6.74 1.28
N GLN A 56 0.45 6.22 2.49
CA GLN A 56 1.06 6.79 3.69
C GLN A 56 2.59 6.77 3.62
N HIS A 57 3.15 5.65 3.16
CA HIS A 57 4.59 5.49 2.96
C HIS A 57 5.15 6.54 2.00
N LEU A 58 4.50 6.75 0.85
CA LEU A 58 4.89 7.79 -0.10
C LEU A 58 4.81 9.18 0.54
N ILE A 59 3.76 9.49 1.31
CA ILE A 59 3.61 10.80 1.97
C ILE A 59 4.75 11.06 2.98
N THR A 60 5.15 10.06 3.75
CA THR A 60 6.12 10.24 4.85
C THR A 60 7.57 10.05 4.42
N ASN A 61 7.83 9.18 3.45
CA ASN A 61 9.19 8.82 3.03
C ASN A 61 9.57 9.39 1.66
N HIS A 62 8.59 9.69 0.80
CA HIS A 62 8.80 10.22 -0.55
C HIS A 62 7.85 11.38 -0.86
N PRO A 63 7.86 12.45 -0.03
CA PRO A 63 6.91 13.55 -0.14
C PRO A 63 6.94 14.25 -1.51
N GLU A 64 8.07 14.22 -2.21
CA GLU A 64 8.22 14.71 -3.59
C GLU A 64 7.34 13.97 -4.62
N VAL A 65 7.14 12.66 -4.41
CA VAL A 65 6.33 11.80 -5.28
C VAL A 65 4.87 11.81 -4.85
N ALA A 66 4.62 11.84 -3.53
CA ALA A 66 3.27 11.99 -2.99
C ALA A 66 2.63 13.33 -3.37
N GLY A 67 3.44 14.39 -3.42
CA GLY A 67 3.04 15.72 -3.85
C GLY A 67 2.41 15.73 -5.24
N ASN A 68 2.88 14.90 -6.17
CA ASN A 68 2.34 14.90 -7.54
C ASN A 68 0.97 14.22 -7.69
N ARG A 69 0.55 13.33 -6.78
CA ARG A 69 -0.78 12.69 -6.85
C ARG A 69 -1.86 13.38 -6.02
N ILE A 70 -1.48 14.21 -5.04
CA ILE A 70 -2.43 14.95 -4.20
C ILE A 70 -2.49 16.43 -4.62
N LEU A 71 -1.44 16.95 -5.25
CA LEU A 71 -1.34 18.35 -5.67
C LEU A 71 -1.23 18.40 -7.18
N SER A 72 -2.29 18.85 -7.84
CA SER A 72 -2.16 19.46 -9.16
C SER A 72 -1.44 20.80 -8.99
N ARG A 73 -0.14 20.79 -8.69
CA ARG A 73 0.65 22.01 -8.52
C ARG A 73 0.84 22.64 -9.91
N CYS A 74 0.14 23.74 -10.16
CA CYS A 74 0.38 24.54 -11.36
C CYS A 74 1.79 25.14 -11.29
N ILE A 75 2.67 24.77 -12.23
CA ILE A 75 4.06 25.23 -12.30
C ILE A 75 4.20 26.74 -12.55
N TYR A 76 3.12 27.42 -12.96
CA TYR A 76 3.10 28.87 -13.20
C TYR A 76 2.56 29.68 -12.02
N CYS A 77 1.85 29.06 -11.06
CA CYS A 77 1.12 29.81 -10.02
C CYS A 77 1.40 29.35 -8.58
N ASN A 78 2.18 28.28 -8.36
CA ASN A 78 2.51 27.69 -7.05
C ASN A 78 1.31 27.46 -6.10
N LYS A 79 0.09 27.40 -6.63
CA LYS A 79 -1.13 27.15 -5.85
C LYS A 79 -1.39 25.64 -5.77
N THR A 80 -1.71 25.21 -4.56
CA THR A 80 -2.03 23.84 -4.18
C THR A 80 -3.55 23.64 -4.25
N PHE A 81 -4.02 22.73 -5.11
CA PHE A 81 -5.43 22.33 -5.18
C PHE A 81 -5.61 20.98 -4.49
N LYS A 82 -6.66 20.84 -3.67
CA LYS A 82 -7.05 19.56 -3.07
C LYS A 82 -7.84 18.78 -4.11
N SER A 83 -7.25 17.79 -4.76
CA SER A 83 -8.06 16.84 -5.53
C SER A 83 -8.77 15.90 -4.54
N LYS A 84 -10.10 15.99 -4.50
CA LYS A 84 -10.97 15.10 -3.73
C LYS A 84 -10.90 13.73 -4.39
N LEU A 85 -10.13 12.81 -3.82
CA LEU A 85 -10.22 11.41 -4.21
C LEU A 85 -11.58 10.91 -3.72
N GLY A 86 -12.49 10.65 -4.67
CA GLY A 86 -13.70 9.87 -4.42
C GLY A 86 -13.32 8.58 -3.70
N LEU A 87 -13.99 8.34 -2.58
CA LEU A 87 -14.10 7.02 -2.00
C LEU A 87 -15.15 6.32 -2.84
N ASP A 88 -14.72 5.51 -3.79
CA ASP A 88 -15.62 4.58 -4.48
C ASP A 88 -15.60 3.26 -3.69
N ASP A 89 -16.78 2.97 -3.09
CA ASP A 89 -17.36 1.73 -2.54
C ASP A 89 -16.46 0.49 -2.36
#